data_AF-A0A5U3ARU8-F1
#
_entry.id   AF-A0A5U3ARU8-F1
#
_cell.length_a   1.000
_cell.length_b   1.000
_cell.length_c   1.000
_cell.angle_alpha   90.00
_cell.angle_beta   90.00
_cell.angle_gamma   90.00
#
_symmetry.space_group_name_H-M   'P 1'
#
loop_
_entity.id
_entity.type
_entity.pdbx_description
1 polymer ?
#
loop_
_entity_poly.entity_id
_entity_poly.type
_entity_poly.pdbx_seq_one_letter_code
_entity_poly.pdbx_strand_id
1 'polypeptide(L)'
;MIKALTALSLMLVSTITYSASKVIYLECPNFDERAKDLVVVLDQPNGTASLQTSFGGEGLNFTAPASFGPSKVTWRRDEKNWKRNYSVDRSTLEFKREVYSLTFNDTMITKTSCKIIKSPNTAKF
;
A
#
# COMPACT_ATOMS: atom_id res chain seq x y z
N MET A 1 -28.15 40.52 -29.30
CA MET A 1 -27.83 39.11 -28.97
C MET A 1 -26.32 39.00 -28.82
N ILE A 2 -25.77 38.03 -28.09
CA ILE A 2 -24.33 37.88 -27.74
C ILE A 2 -23.87 38.71 -26.52
N LYS A 3 -24.52 38.58 -25.35
CA LYS A 3 -23.90 38.99 -24.07
C LYS A 3 -24.14 38.04 -22.90
N ALA A 4 -24.83 36.91 -23.12
CA ALA A 4 -25.22 35.99 -22.05
C ALA A 4 -24.55 34.60 -22.12
N LEU A 5 -23.63 34.36 -23.07
CA LEU A 5 -23.02 33.03 -23.26
C LEU A 5 -21.63 32.85 -22.62
N THR A 6 -21.00 33.91 -22.12
CA THR A 6 -19.63 33.87 -21.61
C THR A 6 -19.53 33.71 -20.09
N ALA A 7 -20.66 33.66 -19.36
CA ALA A 7 -20.66 33.56 -17.90
C ALA A 7 -20.74 32.12 -17.36
N LEU A 8 -21.07 31.13 -18.20
CA LEU A 8 -21.31 29.76 -17.73
C LEU A 8 -20.09 28.83 -17.83
N SER A 9 -19.03 29.23 -18.54
CA SER A 9 -17.81 28.42 -18.68
C SER A 9 -16.80 28.59 -17.54
N LEU A 10 -17.03 29.51 -16.59
CA LEU A 10 -16.08 29.80 -15.51
C LEU A 10 -16.43 29.16 -14.15
N MET A 11 -17.52 28.37 -14.08
CA MET A 11 -17.93 27.66 -12.85
C MET A 11 -17.39 26.21 -12.78
N LEU A 12 -16.66 25.75 -13.79
CA LEU A 12 -16.00 24.44 -13.78
C LEU A 12 -14.57 24.49 -13.22
N VAL A 13 -14.29 25.41 -12.30
CA VAL A 13 -13.21 25.19 -11.33
C VAL A 13 -13.77 24.24 -10.28
N SER A 14 -14.07 23.01 -10.71
CA SER A 14 -14.21 21.88 -9.83
C SER A 14 -12.93 21.82 -9.02
N THR A 15 -13.05 22.21 -7.76
CA THR A 15 -12.04 22.07 -6.73
C THR A 15 -11.56 20.63 -6.78
N ILE A 16 -10.41 20.42 -7.43
CA ILE A 16 -9.65 19.20 -7.28
C ILE A 16 -9.10 19.29 -5.87
N THR A 17 -9.94 18.96 -4.89
CA THR A 17 -9.55 18.77 -3.51
C THR A 17 -8.66 17.54 -3.55
N TYR A 18 -7.39 17.73 -3.88
CA TYR A 18 -6.34 16.76 -3.63
C TYR A 18 -6.40 16.52 -2.13
N SER A 19 -7.12 15.46 -1.72
CA SER A 19 -7.04 14.92 -0.37
C SER A 19 -5.55 14.84 -0.07
N ALA A 20 -5.07 15.64 0.89
CA ALA A 20 -3.66 15.73 1.22
C ALA A 20 -3.16 14.31 1.42
N SER A 21 -2.42 13.83 0.42
CA SER A 21 -2.01 12.46 0.31
C SER A 21 -0.98 12.26 1.43
N LYS A 22 -1.26 11.37 2.38
CA LYS A 22 -0.40 11.16 3.55
C LYS A 22 0.27 9.82 3.45
N VAL A 23 1.54 9.79 3.85
CA VAL A 23 2.25 8.53 4.08
C VAL A 23 1.72 7.91 5.37
N ILE A 24 1.28 6.65 5.30
CA ILE A 24 0.77 5.90 6.45
C ILE A 24 1.75 4.79 6.77
N TYR A 25 2.09 4.65 8.05
CA TYR A 25 2.96 3.59 8.55
C TYR A 25 2.14 2.63 9.39
N LEU A 26 2.22 1.34 9.09
CA LEU A 26 1.47 0.29 9.74
C LEU A 26 2.45 -0.72 10.34
N GLU A 27 2.42 -0.88 11.66
CA GLU A 27 3.14 -1.98 12.31
C GLU A 27 2.26 -3.24 12.25
N CYS A 28 2.81 -4.30 11.67
CA CYS A 28 2.11 -5.54 11.35
C CYS A 28 2.83 -6.73 12.01
N PRO A 29 2.70 -6.90 13.35
CA PRO A 29 3.43 -7.92 14.08
C PRO A 29 3.02 -9.33 13.66
N ASN A 30 3.93 -10.29 13.88
CA ASN A 30 3.69 -11.73 13.67
C ASN A 30 3.26 -12.14 12.26
N PHE A 31 3.50 -11.29 11.24
CA PHE A 31 3.18 -11.63 9.86
C PHE A 31 4.13 -12.66 9.25
N ASP A 32 5.40 -12.57 9.62
CA ASP A 32 6.46 -13.49 9.23
C ASP A 32 7.30 -13.70 10.50
N GLU A 33 7.53 -14.96 10.89
CA GLU A 33 8.29 -15.27 12.12
C GLU A 33 9.69 -14.65 12.11
N ARG A 34 10.23 -14.42 10.91
CA ARG A 34 11.53 -13.79 10.68
C ARG A 34 11.49 -12.27 10.84
N ALA A 35 10.33 -11.63 10.67
CA ALA A 35 10.17 -10.18 10.64
C ALA A 35 9.11 -9.72 11.66
N LYS A 36 9.46 -9.82 12.95
CA LYS A 36 8.58 -9.43 14.06
C LYS A 36 8.29 -7.93 14.12
N ASP A 37 9.16 -7.12 13.53
CA ASP A 37 9.11 -5.66 13.46
C ASP A 37 8.60 -5.14 12.10
N LEU A 38 7.83 -5.96 11.37
CA LEU A 38 7.38 -5.60 10.02
C LEU A 38 6.55 -4.32 10.03
N VAL A 39 7.00 -3.36 9.21
CA VAL A 39 6.30 -2.11 8.90
C VAL A 39 5.85 -2.12 7.44
N VAL A 40 4.57 -1.90 7.22
CA VAL A 40 4.01 -1.59 5.90
C VAL A 40 3.90 -0.08 5.76
N VAL A 41 4.53 0.47 4.72
CA VAL A 41 4.48 1.90 4.40
C VAL A 41 3.56 2.09 3.19
N LEU A 42 2.54 2.91 3.33
CA LEU A 42 1.62 3.27 2.25
C LEU A 42 1.88 4.73 1.87
N ASP A 43 2.61 4.94 0.79
CA ASP A 43 3.01 6.25 0.28
C ASP A 43 2.08 6.65 -0.87
N GLN A 44 0.89 7.10 -0.49
CA GLN A 44 -0.13 7.54 -1.44
C GLN A 44 0.35 8.72 -2.33
N PRO A 45 1.16 9.69 -1.85
CA PRO A 45 1.71 10.75 -2.71
C PRO A 45 2.50 10.21 -3.90
N ASN A 46 3.32 9.18 -3.66
CA ASN A 46 4.18 8.59 -4.67
C ASN A 46 3.55 7.37 -5.36
N GLY A 47 2.34 6.96 -4.95
CA GLY A 47 1.64 5.81 -5.51
C GLY A 47 2.37 4.48 -5.23
N THR A 48 3.06 4.37 -4.10
CA THR A 48 3.86 3.19 -3.75
C THR A 48 3.47 2.60 -2.40
N ALA A 49 3.81 1.33 -2.21
CA ALA A 49 3.76 0.66 -0.93
C ALA A 49 5.08 -0.10 -0.70
N SER A 50 5.49 -0.17 0.57
CA SER A 50 6.73 -0.83 0.97
C SER A 50 6.50 -1.80 2.12
N LEU A 51 7.26 -2.89 2.13
CA LEU A 51 7.49 -3.70 3.32
C LEU A 51 8.88 -3.39 3.84
N GLN A 52 8.99 -3.03 5.11
CA GLN A 52 10.23 -2.68 5.79
C GLN A 52 10.37 -3.46 7.09
N THR A 53 11.53 -4.00 7.37
CA THR A 53 11.88 -4.72 8.59
C THR A 53 13.40 -4.69 8.76
N SER A 54 13.88 -4.74 10.00
CA SER A 54 15.32 -4.86 10.26
C SER A 54 15.91 -6.21 9.84
N PHE A 55 15.07 -7.20 9.53
CA PHE A 55 15.49 -8.53 9.11
C PHE A 55 15.58 -8.66 7.59
N GLY A 56 16.58 -9.39 7.11
CA GLY A 56 16.75 -9.70 5.68
C GLY A 56 15.97 -10.96 5.27
N GLY A 57 15.59 -11.04 4.00
CA GLY A 57 14.95 -12.22 3.42
C GLY A 57 14.20 -11.93 2.13
N GLU A 58 14.01 -12.98 1.31
CA GLU A 58 13.22 -12.86 0.09
C GLU A 58 11.78 -12.45 0.43
N GLY A 59 11.23 -11.47 -0.31
CA GLY A 59 9.88 -10.95 -0.06
C GLY A 59 9.76 -9.91 1.06
N LEU A 60 10.87 -9.55 1.71
CA LEU A 60 10.96 -8.45 2.66
C LEU A 60 11.72 -7.27 2.02
N ASN A 61 11.70 -6.10 2.68
CA ASN A 61 12.49 -4.91 2.32
C ASN A 61 12.42 -4.53 0.84
N PHE A 62 11.24 -4.11 0.41
CA PHE A 62 11.02 -3.63 -0.95
C PHE A 62 9.96 -2.55 -1.03
N THR A 63 9.97 -1.81 -2.13
CA THR A 63 8.96 -0.85 -2.53
C THR A 63 8.42 -1.24 -3.90
N ALA A 64 7.11 -1.15 -4.09
CA ALA A 64 6.45 -1.44 -5.36
C ALA A 64 5.33 -0.42 -5.63
N PRO A 65 4.94 -0.21 -6.90
CA PRO A 65 3.74 0.54 -7.24
C PRO A 65 2.50 -0.09 -6.58
N ALA A 66 1.63 0.76 -6.05
CA ALA A 66 0.43 0.36 -5.34
C ALA A 66 -0.81 1.05 -5.91
N SER A 67 -1.92 0.31 -5.94
CA SER A 67 -3.24 0.85 -6.26
C SER A 67 -3.96 1.23 -4.97
N PHE A 68 -4.36 2.50 -4.87
CA PHE A 68 -5.05 3.04 -3.70
C PHE A 68 -6.55 3.14 -3.96
N GLY A 69 -7.27 2.07 -3.63
CA GLY A 69 -8.72 2.04 -3.65
C GLY A 69 -9.35 2.69 -2.40
N PRO A 70 -10.67 2.93 -2.42
CA PRO A 70 -11.39 3.51 -1.28
C PRO A 70 -11.37 2.59 -0.06
N SER A 71 -11.48 1.28 -0.25
CA SER A 71 -11.51 0.28 0.84
C SER A 71 -10.17 -0.45 1.03
N LYS A 72 -9.38 -0.61 -0.03
CA LYS A 72 -8.16 -1.43 -0.02
C LYS A 72 -7.02 -0.75 -0.76
N VAL A 73 -5.81 -0.95 -0.26
CA VAL A 73 -4.57 -0.67 -0.98
C VAL A 73 -3.97 -2.00 -1.41
N THR A 74 -3.56 -2.14 -2.66
CA THR A 74 -3.03 -3.40 -3.20
C THR A 74 -1.76 -3.18 -4.00
N TRP A 75 -0.80 -4.08 -3.86
CA TRP A 75 0.43 -4.06 -4.65
C TRP A 75 0.93 -5.50 -4.89
N ARG A 76 1.91 -5.64 -5.79
CA ARG A 76 2.41 -6.95 -6.22
C ARG A 76 3.92 -6.95 -6.31
N ARG A 77 4.52 -8.08 -5.95
CA ARG A 77 5.93 -8.39 -6.19
C ARG A 77 6.03 -9.79 -6.76
N ASP A 78 6.52 -9.87 -7.99
CA ASP A 78 6.72 -11.14 -8.67
C ASP A 78 8.18 -11.53 -8.65
N GLU A 79 8.41 -12.79 -8.33
CA GLU A 79 9.67 -13.48 -8.51
C GLU A 79 9.45 -14.64 -9.48
N LYS A 80 10.54 -15.32 -9.89
CA LYS A 80 10.53 -16.31 -10.97
C LYS A 80 9.45 -17.37 -10.78
N ASN A 81 9.39 -17.99 -9.60
CA ASN A 81 8.45 -19.06 -9.28
C ASN A 81 7.35 -18.65 -8.28
N TRP A 82 7.38 -17.40 -7.81
CA TRP A 82 6.51 -16.92 -6.73
C TRP A 82 5.82 -15.63 -7.15
N LYS A 83 4.49 -15.67 -7.19
CA LYS A 83 3.66 -14.49 -7.47
C LYS A 83 3.07 -14.02 -6.16
N ARG A 84 3.47 -12.83 -5.68
CA ARG A 84 3.08 -12.33 -4.36
C ARG A 84 2.20 -11.11 -4.52
N ASN A 85 0.93 -11.24 -4.15
CA ASN A 85 0.00 -10.13 -4.04
C ASN A 85 -0.10 -9.70 -2.57
N TYR A 86 -0.21 -8.40 -2.37
CA TYR A 86 -0.29 -7.80 -1.05
C TYR A 86 -1.48 -6.85 -1.01
N SER A 87 -2.13 -6.78 0.15
CA SER A 87 -3.21 -5.83 0.35
C SER A 87 -3.32 -5.38 1.80
N VAL A 88 -3.73 -4.13 1.99
CA VAL A 88 -4.19 -3.61 3.28
C VAL A 88 -5.65 -3.20 3.15
N ASP A 89 -6.49 -3.72 4.05
CA ASP A 89 -7.84 -3.18 4.23
C ASP A 89 -7.77 -1.89 5.06
N ARG A 90 -8.29 -0.80 4.52
CA ARG A 90 -8.18 0.54 5.13
C ARG A 90 -9.13 0.72 6.32
N SER A 91 -10.16 -0.11 6.43
CA SER A 91 -11.14 -0.05 7.50
C SER A 91 -10.73 -0.91 8.70
N THR A 92 -10.24 -2.12 8.45
CA THR A 92 -9.84 -3.05 9.51
C THR A 92 -8.34 -3.03 9.82
N LEU A 93 -7.54 -2.39 8.96
CA LEU A 93 -6.06 -2.43 9.00
C LEU A 93 -5.51 -3.86 8.91
N GLU A 94 -6.25 -4.80 8.29
CA GLU A 94 -5.76 -6.14 8.00
C GLU A 94 -4.77 -6.08 6.83
N PHE A 95 -3.54 -6.53 7.08
CA PHE A 95 -2.55 -6.78 6.05
C PHE A 95 -2.62 -8.24 5.60
N LYS A 96 -2.66 -8.47 4.30
CA LYS A 96 -2.74 -9.78 3.67
C LYS A 96 -1.66 -9.94 2.60
N ARG A 97 -1.03 -11.11 2.55
CA ARG A 97 -0.20 -11.59 1.43
C ARG A 97 -0.78 -12.88 0.88
N GLU A 98 -0.87 -12.95 -0.43
CA GLU A 98 -1.19 -14.17 -1.18
C GLU A 98 0.03 -14.54 -2.01
N VAL A 99 0.55 -15.74 -1.83
CA VAL A 99 1.72 -16.26 -2.54
C VAL A 99 1.28 -17.45 -3.37
N TYR A 100 1.27 -17.27 -4.69
CA TYR A 100 1.04 -18.37 -5.62
C TYR A 100 2.38 -18.96 -6.06
N SER A 101 2.54 -20.27 -5.87
CA SER A 101 3.69 -21.04 -6.32
C SER A 101 3.44 -21.61 -7.71
N LEU A 102 4.27 -21.23 -8.68
CA LEU A 102 4.23 -21.84 -10.01
C LEU A 102 4.74 -23.29 -10.00
N THR A 103 5.57 -23.65 -9.01
CA THR A 103 6.12 -25.01 -8.89
C THR A 103 5.11 -25.99 -8.33
N PHE A 104 4.35 -25.58 -7.30
CA PHE A 104 3.42 -26.45 -6.59
C PHE A 104 1.96 -26.25 -7.02
N ASN A 105 1.69 -25.26 -7.87
CA ASN A 105 0.34 -24.89 -8.30
C ASN A 105 -0.60 -24.64 -7.11
N ASP A 106 -0.08 -23.99 -6.07
CA ASP A 106 -0.78 -23.77 -4.80
C ASP A 106 -0.66 -22.31 -4.35
N THR A 107 -1.65 -21.85 -3.58
CA THR A 107 -1.75 -20.48 -3.06
C THR A 107 -1.74 -20.47 -1.54
N MET A 108 -0.70 -19.85 -0.97
CA MET A 108 -0.60 -19.61 0.46
C MET A 108 -1.12 -18.22 0.80
N ILE A 109 -1.99 -18.12 1.82
CA ILE A 109 -2.54 -16.85 2.29
C ILE A 109 -2.08 -16.60 3.72
N THR A 110 -1.48 -15.43 3.95
CA THR A 110 -1.07 -14.96 5.28
C THR A 110 -1.77 -13.65 5.58
N LYS A 111 -2.25 -13.49 6.81
CA LYS A 111 -2.95 -12.29 7.28
C LYS A 111 -2.46 -11.90 8.66
N THR A 112 -2.42 -10.60 8.93
CA THR A 112 -2.25 -10.07 10.29
C THR A 112 -3.03 -8.76 10.45
N SER A 113 -3.40 -8.45 11.68
CA SER A 113 -3.93 -7.13 12.02
C SER A 113 -2.77 -6.17 12.25
N CYS A 114 -2.85 -4.98 11.69
CA CYS A 114 -1.85 -3.94 11.88
C CYS A 114 -2.41 -2.77 12.71
N LYS A 115 -1.50 -1.92 13.19
CA LYS A 115 -1.84 -0.65 13.84
C LYS A 115 -1.12 0.50 13.15
N ILE A 116 -1.78 1.64 13.06
CA ILE A 116 -1.15 2.87 12.55
C ILE A 116 -0.12 3.35 13.59
N ILE A 117 1.09 3.60 13.13
CA ILE A 117 2.16 4.19 13.92
C ILE A 117 2.57 5.54 13.32
N LYS A 118 3.28 6.35 14.11
CA LYS A 118 3.96 7.54 13.57
C LYS A 118 5.07 7.09 12.63
N SER A 119 5.51 8.00 11.75
CA SER A 119 6.74 7.77 10.99
C SER A 119 7.84 7.30 11.94
N PRO A 120 8.49 6.16 11.67
CA PRO A 120 9.59 5.68 12.49
C PRO A 120 10.68 6.75 12.55
N ASN A 121 11.10 7.16 13.75
CA ASN A 121 12.14 8.17 13.93
C ASN A 121 13.50 7.76 13.34
N THR A 122 13.67 6.48 13.01
CA THR A 122 14.83 5.95 12.31
C THR A 122 14.45 5.63 10.87
N ALA A 123 14.71 6.57 9.96
CA ALA A 123 14.85 6.26 8.55
C ALA A 123 16.10 5.36 8.39
N LYS A 124 15.91 4.05 8.31
CA LYS A 124 16.94 3.16 7.79
C LYS A 124 16.58 2.84 6.34
N PHE A 125 17.02 3.73 5.46
CA PHE A 125 17.31 3.38 4.07
C PHE A 125 18.74 2.86 4.01
#